data_AF-A0A414QRF7-F1
#
_entry.id   AF-A0A414QRF7-F1
#
_cell.length_a   1.000
_cell.length_b   1.000
_cell.length_c   1.000
_cell.angle_alpha   90.00
_cell.angle_beta   90.00
_cell.angle_gamma   90.00
#
_symmetry.space_group_name_H-M   'P 1'
#
loop_
_entity.id
_entity.type
_entity.pdbx_description
1 polymer ?
#
loop_
_entity_poly.entity_id
_entity_poly.type
_entity_poly.pdbx_seq_one_letter_code
_entity_poly.pdbx_strand_id
1 'polypeptide(L)'
;MIYISLNHFIYNLEAESRIWIDFEGHHPFIYQIDKHGYNTTLMDGTHPLPANINGCFINHQFLFHFFNFRNSQNINLFPVFIKDILSFCKDEKTGLHIGEMYDDITSSIIKTGKRIDPVYISNIEYFNNSVKNVVENINIYASDIYNKYFRDNENFELQIRLRYDSNLDKPTEDPNEYWLKYDRVIEYTKENGILKEHASSYKKLNEPFIGLEISELQPNGSFRKITKPHTYFNEAKLTAIALSIRFALLNLDKPADGRFLALDDMLISLDMSNRAKVVDFLLEISDKYKIYLFTHDKMFFEYFKHKTKRYQGEWVCKEIYMDDGKTPYIRNSEDYLGQAEHFIKQHEYEIAGNLLRKAAELLCNNFLPAKWQLSTEYSKLDLNGLIQNCKRYAEESELNDITIFEELDSFRKFILNPASHDSYDIIKYRYEVEECLFTLKSFQAIEVDSFLEYGTKLSFELKTPLPNIEKYKFEIILCDDFRVIKQPDAEPVISKGMINYRVIKNEIPGNIQSANTTIKKFYDVNYSKSDKSRSPDYLNSIIELRTEEPIGSFIL
;
A
#
# COMPACT_ATOMS: atom_id res chain seq x y z
N MET A 1 -24.53 -9.18 -0.64
CA MET A 1 -25.85 -9.79 -0.40
C MET A 1 -26.48 -9.90 -1.78
N ILE A 2 -26.71 -11.10 -2.32
CA ILE A 2 -27.24 -11.24 -3.69
C ILE A 2 -28.75 -10.96 -3.61
N TYR A 3 -29.19 -9.78 -4.06
CA TYR A 3 -30.61 -9.51 -4.25
C TYR A 3 -30.98 -9.81 -5.70
N ILE A 4 -31.74 -10.89 -5.91
CA ILE A 4 -32.40 -11.16 -7.18
C ILE A 4 -33.69 -10.32 -7.18
N SER A 5 -33.66 -9.16 -7.82
CA SER A 5 -34.86 -8.37 -8.09
C SER A 5 -35.59 -8.94 -9.32
N LEU A 6 -36.61 -9.77 -9.09
CA LEU A 6 -37.57 -10.16 -10.12
C LEU A 6 -38.63 -9.07 -10.25
N ASN A 7 -38.34 -8.02 -11.02
CA ASN A 7 -39.34 -7.00 -11.34
C ASN A 7 -40.21 -7.44 -12.53
N HIS A 8 -41.52 -7.51 -12.26
CA HIS A 8 -42.65 -7.61 -13.20
C HIS A 8 -42.76 -8.88 -14.07
N PHE A 9 -43.55 -9.85 -13.58
CA PHE A 9 -44.35 -10.71 -14.45
C PHE A 9 -45.46 -9.87 -15.12
N ILE A 10 -45.18 -9.31 -16.29
CA ILE A 10 -46.25 -8.92 -17.22
C ILE A 10 -46.55 -10.15 -18.07
N TYR A 11 -47.76 -10.70 -17.93
CA TYR A 11 -48.31 -11.65 -18.88
C TYR A 11 -48.47 -10.95 -20.24
N ASN A 12 -47.45 -11.03 -21.08
CA ASN A 12 -47.59 -10.76 -22.50
C ASN A 12 -46.82 -11.84 -23.28
N LEU A 13 -47.58 -12.66 -23.99
CA LEU A 13 -47.18 -13.90 -24.68
C LEU A 13 -46.40 -13.65 -25.99
N GLU A 14 -45.70 -12.53 -26.13
CA GLU A 14 -44.90 -12.20 -27.33
C GLU A 14 -43.48 -11.66 -27.04
N ALA A 15 -43.05 -11.56 -25.77
CA ALA A 15 -41.73 -11.03 -25.43
C ALA A 15 -40.66 -12.14 -25.31
N GLU A 16 -39.57 -12.03 -26.05
CA GLU A 16 -38.41 -12.91 -25.97
C GLU A 16 -37.88 -13.00 -24.52
N SER A 17 -37.85 -14.21 -23.96
CA SER A 17 -37.38 -14.45 -22.60
C SER A 17 -35.91 -14.10 -22.46
N ARG A 18 -35.56 -13.24 -21.49
CA ARG A 18 -34.19 -12.79 -21.20
C ARG A 18 -33.94 -12.68 -19.69
N ILE A 19 -32.71 -12.94 -19.25
CA ILE A 19 -32.24 -12.80 -17.87
C ILE A 19 -31.31 -11.59 -17.78
N TRP A 20 -31.55 -10.71 -16.81
CA TRP A 20 -30.72 -9.53 -16.53
C TRP A 20 -30.00 -9.76 -15.21
N ILE A 21 -28.68 -9.59 -15.20
CA ILE A 21 -27.85 -9.66 -14.00
C ILE A 21 -27.15 -8.31 -13.86
N ASP A 22 -27.48 -7.66 -12.76
CA ASP A 22 -26.91 -6.41 -12.31
C ASP A 22 -26.24 -6.66 -10.95
N PHE A 23 -25.01 -6.15 -10.78
CA PHE A 23 -24.25 -6.28 -9.56
C PHE A 23 -24.26 -4.92 -8.84
N GLU A 24 -24.89 -4.85 -7.67
CA GLU A 24 -24.80 -3.66 -6.83
C GLU A 24 -23.33 -3.39 -6.42
N GLY A 25 -22.81 -2.21 -6.80
CA GLY A 25 -21.45 -1.77 -6.48
C GLY A 25 -20.65 -1.17 -7.64
N HIS A 26 -21.21 -0.23 -8.41
CA HIS A 26 -20.53 0.44 -9.52
C HIS A 26 -19.93 -0.51 -10.58
N HIS A 27 -20.61 -1.61 -10.89
CA HIS A 27 -20.23 -2.46 -12.02
C HIS A 27 -20.80 -1.84 -13.32
N PRO A 28 -19.98 -1.47 -14.32
CA PRO A 28 -20.45 -0.68 -15.47
C PRO A 28 -21.25 -1.47 -16.51
N PHE A 29 -21.51 -2.75 -16.26
CA PHE A 29 -22.13 -3.65 -17.22
C PHE A 29 -23.37 -4.32 -16.64
N ILE A 30 -24.46 -4.26 -17.39
CA ILE A 30 -25.62 -5.13 -17.27
C ILE A 30 -25.35 -6.36 -18.13
N TYR A 31 -25.41 -7.54 -17.51
CA TYR A 31 -25.27 -8.80 -18.21
C TYR A 31 -26.64 -9.32 -18.64
N GLN A 32 -26.80 -9.58 -19.93
CA GLN A 32 -28.02 -10.14 -20.51
C GLN A 32 -27.74 -11.53 -21.10
N ILE A 33 -28.61 -12.49 -20.79
CA ILE A 33 -28.64 -13.80 -21.45
C ILE A 33 -30.00 -13.97 -22.12
N ASP A 34 -29.98 -14.23 -23.44
CA ASP A 34 -31.17 -14.51 -24.26
C ASP A 34 -30.94 -15.68 -25.22
N LYS A 35 -31.90 -15.96 -26.12
CA LYS A 35 -31.85 -17.07 -27.09
C LYS A 35 -30.68 -16.98 -28.09
N HIS A 36 -30.04 -15.81 -28.22
CA HIS A 36 -28.89 -15.56 -29.07
C HIS A 36 -27.55 -15.63 -28.32
N GLY A 37 -27.58 -15.82 -27.01
CA GLY A 37 -26.40 -16.03 -26.18
C GLY A 37 -26.20 -14.95 -25.12
N TYR A 38 -24.94 -14.75 -24.74
CA TYR A 38 -24.52 -13.80 -23.72
C TYR A 38 -24.20 -12.44 -24.35
N ASN A 39 -24.75 -11.36 -23.79
CA ASN A 39 -24.56 -9.98 -24.21
C ASN A 39 -24.30 -9.08 -22.99
N THR A 40 -23.56 -7.99 -23.17
CA THR A 40 -23.27 -6.99 -22.13
C THR A 40 -23.67 -5.60 -22.60
N THR A 41 -24.32 -4.80 -21.76
CA THR A 41 -24.73 -3.42 -22.07
C THR A 41 -24.31 -2.47 -20.94
N LEU A 42 -23.89 -1.25 -21.26
CA LEU A 42 -23.55 -0.24 -20.25
C LEU A 42 -24.81 0.23 -19.49
N MET A 43 -24.71 0.48 -18.18
CA MET A 43 -25.79 1.16 -17.45
C MET A 43 -25.97 2.59 -17.95
N ASP A 44 -27.20 2.97 -18.30
CA ASP A 44 -27.61 4.33 -18.71
C ASP A 44 -26.83 4.95 -19.90
N GLY A 45 -26.05 4.15 -20.64
CA GLY A 45 -25.28 4.59 -21.81
C GLY A 45 -24.17 5.61 -21.51
N THR A 46 -23.87 5.88 -20.24
CA THR A 46 -22.88 6.88 -19.82
C THR A 46 -21.74 6.19 -19.07
N HIS A 47 -20.51 6.52 -19.45
CA HIS A 47 -19.33 5.86 -18.88
C HIS A 47 -19.15 6.25 -17.40
N PRO A 48 -18.80 5.32 -16.48
CA PRO A 48 -18.78 5.57 -15.03
C PRO A 48 -17.68 6.54 -14.55
N LEU A 49 -16.82 7.02 -15.45
CA LEU A 49 -15.71 7.89 -15.09
C LEU A 49 -16.05 9.36 -15.41
N PRO A 50 -15.96 10.26 -14.42
CA PRO A 50 -16.09 11.70 -14.67
C PRO A 50 -15.17 12.21 -15.79
N ALA A 51 -15.72 13.00 -16.69
CA ALA A 51 -15.05 13.62 -17.86
C ALA A 51 -13.89 14.58 -17.52
N ASN A 52 -13.46 14.66 -16.26
CA ASN A 52 -12.37 15.49 -15.76
C ASN A 52 -11.20 14.66 -15.19
N ILE A 53 -11.22 13.33 -15.32
CA ILE A 53 -10.13 12.47 -14.84
C ILE A 53 -8.99 12.45 -15.86
N ASN A 54 -7.88 13.10 -15.51
CA ASN A 54 -6.59 12.95 -16.17
C ASN A 54 -5.82 11.74 -15.59
N GLY A 55 -6.40 10.55 -15.68
CA GLY A 55 -5.85 9.33 -15.09
C GLY A 55 -6.02 8.10 -15.98
N CYS A 56 -5.10 7.15 -15.91
CA CYS A 56 -5.16 5.90 -16.65
C CYS A 56 -5.42 4.73 -15.69
N PHE A 57 -6.40 3.89 -16.03
CA PHE A 57 -6.69 2.63 -15.33
C PHE A 57 -6.28 1.45 -16.22
N ILE A 58 -5.59 0.45 -15.67
CA ILE A 58 -5.18 -0.74 -16.42
C ILE A 58 -5.51 -1.98 -15.59
N ASN A 59 -6.31 -2.88 -16.16
CA ASN A 59 -6.65 -4.18 -15.58
C ASN A 59 -6.12 -5.34 -16.42
N HIS A 60 -6.19 -6.56 -15.88
CA HIS A 60 -5.69 -7.77 -16.54
C HIS A 60 -6.51 -8.20 -17.79
N GLN A 61 -7.78 -7.83 -17.89
CA GLN A 61 -8.65 -8.22 -19.03
C GLN A 61 -8.22 -7.57 -20.35
N PHE A 62 -7.63 -6.37 -20.27
CA PHE A 62 -7.05 -5.67 -21.41
C PHE A 62 -6.06 -6.53 -22.20
N LEU A 63 -5.09 -7.14 -21.50
CA LEU A 63 -4.00 -7.89 -22.14
C LEU A 63 -4.50 -9.15 -22.86
N PHE A 64 -5.51 -9.81 -22.30
CA PHE A 64 -6.10 -11.01 -22.90
C PHE A 64 -6.75 -10.71 -24.26
N HIS A 65 -7.46 -9.60 -24.41
CA HIS A 65 -8.16 -9.27 -25.66
C HIS A 65 -7.21 -8.83 -26.79
N PHE A 66 -5.97 -8.43 -26.50
CA PHE A 66 -5.00 -8.00 -27.51
C PHE A 66 -4.52 -9.12 -28.44
N PHE A 67 -4.64 -10.39 -28.04
CA PHE A 67 -4.08 -11.51 -28.81
C PHE A 67 -4.98 -12.75 -28.90
N ASN A 68 -6.24 -12.68 -28.45
CA ASN A 68 -7.19 -13.77 -28.58
C ASN A 68 -7.79 -13.87 -30.01
N PHE A 69 -6.95 -14.24 -30.98
CA PHE A 69 -7.33 -14.39 -32.40
C PHE A 69 -7.00 -15.78 -32.93
N ARG A 70 -7.82 -16.30 -33.85
CA ARG A 70 -7.52 -17.56 -34.55
C ARG A 70 -6.41 -17.35 -35.57
N ASN A 71 -5.61 -18.39 -35.85
CA ASN A 71 -4.55 -18.36 -36.88
C ASN A 71 -5.02 -17.94 -38.29
N SER A 72 -6.31 -18.12 -38.59
CA SER A 72 -6.94 -17.74 -39.85
C SER A 72 -7.42 -16.28 -39.89
N GLN A 73 -7.39 -15.57 -38.76
CA GLN A 73 -7.90 -14.20 -38.63
C GLN A 73 -6.75 -13.18 -38.62
N ASN A 74 -7.02 -11.99 -39.16
CA ASN A 74 -6.16 -10.83 -38.94
C ASN A 74 -6.41 -10.27 -37.54
N ILE A 75 -5.39 -9.69 -36.93
CA ILE A 75 -5.51 -9.02 -35.62
C ILE A 75 -6.32 -7.74 -35.85
N ASN A 76 -7.58 -7.73 -35.38
CA ASN A 76 -8.40 -6.52 -35.32
C ASN A 76 -8.42 -6.01 -33.88
N LEU A 77 -7.71 -4.91 -33.61
CA LEU A 77 -7.67 -4.31 -32.29
C LEU A 77 -8.85 -3.36 -32.02
N PHE A 78 -9.71 -3.07 -32.99
CA PHE A 78 -10.81 -2.12 -32.81
C PHE A 78 -11.73 -2.45 -31.62
N PRO A 79 -12.15 -3.71 -31.37
CA PRO A 79 -12.95 -4.04 -30.20
C PRO A 79 -12.25 -3.72 -28.87
N VAL A 80 -10.94 -3.95 -28.81
CA VAL A 80 -10.13 -3.63 -27.62
C VAL A 80 -9.97 -2.13 -27.47
N PHE A 81 -9.79 -1.42 -28.57
CA PHE A 81 -9.72 0.03 -28.59
C PHE A 81 -11.01 0.65 -28.09
N ILE A 82 -12.17 0.25 -28.62
CA ILE A 82 -13.45 0.77 -28.16
C ILE A 82 -13.61 0.54 -26.66
N LYS A 83 -13.45 -0.69 -26.19
CA LYS A 83 -13.71 -1.03 -24.78
C LYS A 83 -12.72 -0.38 -23.81
N ASP A 84 -11.43 -0.51 -24.09
CA ASP A 84 -10.39 -0.30 -23.08
C ASP A 84 -9.52 0.94 -23.34
N ILE A 85 -9.61 1.59 -24.50
CA ILE A 85 -8.83 2.79 -24.85
C ILE A 85 -9.73 4.00 -25.09
N LEU A 86 -10.59 3.94 -26.11
CA LEU A 86 -11.40 5.06 -26.60
C LEU A 86 -12.48 5.47 -25.61
N SER A 87 -13.00 4.54 -24.80
CA SER A 87 -13.86 4.85 -23.65
C SER A 87 -13.22 5.74 -22.59
N PHE A 88 -11.88 5.90 -22.63
CA PHE A 88 -11.13 6.74 -21.70
C PHE A 88 -10.53 7.97 -22.40
N CYS A 89 -10.68 8.10 -23.72
CA CYS A 89 -10.20 9.23 -24.49
C CYS A 89 -11.31 10.28 -24.60
N LYS A 90 -11.24 11.34 -23.81
CA LYS A 90 -12.20 12.44 -23.90
C LYS A 90 -11.89 13.34 -25.10
N ASP A 91 -12.94 13.69 -25.83
CA ASP A 91 -12.92 14.73 -26.85
C ASP A 91 -13.43 16.05 -26.24
N GLU A 92 -12.58 17.07 -26.18
CA GLU A 92 -12.94 18.35 -25.55
C GLU A 92 -13.99 19.15 -26.34
N LYS A 93 -14.18 18.86 -27.64
CA LYS A 93 -15.14 19.58 -28.47
C LYS A 93 -16.56 19.06 -28.26
N THR A 94 -16.73 17.74 -28.18
CA THR A 94 -18.04 17.11 -27.94
C THR A 94 -18.36 17.03 -26.44
N GLY A 95 -17.33 17.01 -25.58
CA GLY A 95 -17.46 16.73 -24.16
C GLY A 95 -17.67 15.25 -23.84
N LEU A 96 -17.73 14.40 -24.87
CA LEU A 96 -17.92 12.96 -24.78
C LEU A 96 -16.58 12.22 -24.82
N HIS A 97 -16.55 11.00 -24.30
CA HIS A 97 -15.50 10.04 -24.64
C HIS A 97 -15.69 9.53 -26.08
N ILE A 98 -14.59 9.21 -26.76
CA ILE A 98 -14.65 8.69 -28.14
C ILE A 98 -15.44 7.37 -28.20
N GLY A 99 -15.40 6.56 -27.14
CA GLY A 99 -16.26 5.38 -27.01
C GLY A 99 -17.76 5.72 -27.00
N GLU A 100 -18.17 6.75 -26.25
CA GLU A 100 -19.56 7.20 -26.20
C GLU A 100 -20.03 7.74 -27.57
N MET A 101 -19.14 8.41 -28.31
CA MET A 101 -19.42 8.83 -29.69
C MET A 101 -19.72 7.62 -30.61
N TYR A 102 -19.03 6.50 -30.41
CA TYR A 102 -19.30 5.26 -31.15
C TYR A 102 -20.67 4.67 -30.78
N ASP A 103 -21.00 4.66 -29.49
CA ASP A 103 -22.31 4.19 -29.00
C ASP A 103 -23.46 5.04 -29.55
N ASP A 104 -23.31 6.37 -29.57
CA ASP A 104 -24.29 7.28 -30.16
C ASP A 104 -24.50 7.02 -31.66
N ILE A 105 -23.40 6.83 -32.41
CA ILE A 105 -23.47 6.57 -33.86
C ILE A 105 -24.11 5.20 -34.14
N THR A 106 -23.85 4.19 -33.32
CA THR A 106 -24.29 2.81 -33.54
C THR A 106 -25.69 2.53 -32.99
N SER A 107 -26.13 3.24 -31.96
CA SER A 107 -27.45 3.10 -31.35
C SER A 107 -28.58 3.57 -32.25
N SER A 108 -28.37 4.58 -33.08
CA SER A 108 -29.41 5.13 -33.96
C SER A 108 -28.86 5.79 -35.23
N ILE A 109 -29.31 5.29 -36.39
CA ILE A 109 -28.99 5.90 -37.69
C ILE A 109 -29.89 7.13 -37.90
N ILE A 110 -29.29 8.31 -38.03
CA ILE A 110 -30.03 9.57 -38.24
C ILE A 110 -30.36 9.73 -39.74
N LYS A 111 -31.66 9.92 -40.05
CA LYS A 111 -32.18 10.01 -41.42
C LYS A 111 -33.06 11.23 -41.61
N THR A 112 -32.94 11.87 -42.77
CA THR A 112 -33.89 12.89 -43.26
C THR A 112 -34.74 12.28 -44.38
N GLY A 113 -35.93 11.79 -44.03
CA GLY A 113 -36.77 11.03 -44.97
C GLY A 113 -36.14 9.69 -45.36
N LYS A 114 -35.94 9.46 -46.67
CA LYS A 114 -35.28 8.24 -47.19
C LYS A 114 -33.74 8.34 -47.28
N ARG A 115 -33.18 9.52 -47.01
CA ARG A 115 -31.73 9.78 -47.11
C ARG A 115 -31.11 9.82 -45.71
N ILE A 116 -29.82 9.49 -45.64
CA ILE A 116 -29.03 9.69 -44.42
C ILE A 116 -28.84 11.18 -44.21
N ASP A 117 -29.01 11.62 -42.97
CA ASP A 117 -28.81 13.01 -42.61
C ASP A 117 -27.33 13.37 -42.78
N PRO A 118 -26.98 14.48 -43.46
CA PRO A 118 -25.59 14.92 -43.58
C PRO A 118 -24.87 15.04 -42.24
N VAL A 119 -25.59 15.39 -41.17
CA VAL A 119 -25.04 15.45 -39.81
C VAL A 119 -24.54 14.07 -39.35
N TYR A 120 -25.25 13.00 -39.68
CA TYR A 120 -24.82 11.63 -39.34
C TYR A 120 -23.49 11.27 -39.98
N ILE A 121 -23.32 11.61 -41.27
CA ILE A 121 -22.08 11.37 -42.00
C ILE A 121 -20.94 12.21 -41.40
N SER A 122 -21.22 13.47 -41.06
CA SER A 122 -20.25 14.34 -40.38
C SER A 122 -19.84 13.79 -39.02
N ASN A 123 -20.76 13.17 -38.26
CA ASN A 123 -20.45 12.56 -36.97
C ASN A 123 -19.55 11.33 -37.15
N ILE A 124 -19.82 10.48 -38.15
CA ILE A 124 -18.94 9.34 -38.50
C ILE A 124 -17.54 9.83 -38.89
N GLU A 125 -17.46 10.86 -39.73
CA GLU A 125 -16.17 11.43 -40.15
C GLU A 125 -15.40 12.02 -38.97
N TYR A 126 -16.09 12.75 -38.08
CA TYR A 126 -15.48 13.28 -36.87
C TYR A 126 -14.96 12.17 -35.95
N PHE A 127 -15.77 11.14 -35.69
CA PHE A 127 -15.37 9.96 -34.93
C PHE A 127 -14.12 9.28 -35.52
N ASN A 128 -14.11 9.01 -36.83
CA ASN A 128 -12.96 8.38 -37.48
C ASN A 128 -11.68 9.21 -37.32
N ASN A 129 -11.78 10.54 -37.46
CA ASN A 129 -10.64 11.42 -37.27
C ASN A 129 -10.17 11.43 -35.81
N SER A 130 -11.08 11.43 -34.83
CA SER A 130 -10.72 11.34 -33.41
C SER A 130 -10.01 10.02 -33.09
N VAL A 131 -10.48 8.88 -33.60
CA VAL A 131 -9.81 7.57 -33.45
C VAL A 131 -8.44 7.58 -34.14
N LYS A 132 -8.36 8.12 -35.36
CA LYS A 132 -7.11 8.25 -36.11
C LYS A 132 -6.06 9.03 -35.31
N ASN A 133 -6.43 10.15 -34.71
CA ASN A 133 -5.52 10.94 -33.87
C ASN A 133 -4.97 10.13 -32.68
N VAL A 134 -5.82 9.33 -32.02
CA VAL A 134 -5.37 8.44 -30.93
C VAL A 134 -4.38 7.40 -31.45
N VAL A 135 -4.69 6.76 -32.58
CA VAL A 135 -3.85 5.74 -33.23
C VAL A 135 -2.49 6.33 -33.65
N GLU A 136 -2.49 7.53 -34.24
CA GLU A 136 -1.28 8.22 -34.66
C GLU A 136 -0.41 8.61 -33.45
N ASN A 137 -1.02 9.09 -32.36
CA ASN A 137 -0.29 9.37 -31.12
C ASN A 137 0.38 8.12 -30.54
N ILE A 138 -0.32 6.97 -30.53
CA ILE A 138 0.28 5.70 -30.10
C ILE A 138 1.48 5.34 -30.98
N ASN A 139 1.36 5.51 -32.30
CA ASN A 139 2.42 5.19 -33.26
C ASN A 139 3.70 5.99 -33.05
N ILE A 140 3.62 7.17 -32.43
CA ILE A 140 4.81 7.97 -32.09
C ILE A 140 5.65 7.26 -31.02
N TYR A 141 5.03 6.67 -30.00
CA TYR A 141 5.75 6.22 -28.80
C TYR A 141 5.85 4.69 -28.64
N ALA A 142 4.96 3.90 -29.25
CA ALA A 142 4.85 2.47 -28.96
C ALA A 142 6.14 1.69 -29.25
N SER A 143 6.83 2.02 -30.35
CA SER A 143 8.11 1.38 -30.70
C SER A 143 9.20 1.72 -29.70
N ASP A 144 9.32 2.99 -29.31
CA ASP A 144 10.36 3.46 -28.39
C ASP A 144 10.16 2.87 -26.99
N ILE A 145 8.91 2.83 -26.51
CA ILE A 145 8.57 2.20 -25.24
C ILE A 145 8.93 0.71 -25.26
N TYR A 146 8.57 -0.02 -26.32
CA TYR A 146 8.91 -1.43 -26.43
C TYR A 146 10.43 -1.64 -26.41
N ASN A 147 11.15 -0.93 -27.28
CA ASN A 147 12.58 -1.12 -27.46
C ASN A 147 13.40 -0.70 -26.24
N LYS A 148 12.94 0.31 -25.51
CA LYS A 148 13.61 0.80 -24.30
C LYS A 148 13.33 -0.06 -23.08
N TYR A 149 12.08 -0.42 -22.84
CA TYR A 149 11.65 -1.00 -21.56
C TYR A 149 11.35 -2.50 -21.60
N PHE A 150 10.88 -3.00 -22.75
CA PHE A 150 10.32 -4.35 -22.83
C PHE A 150 11.15 -5.33 -23.67
N ARG A 151 12.05 -4.84 -24.51
CA ARG A 151 12.91 -5.65 -25.36
C ARG A 151 14.02 -6.32 -24.55
N ASP A 152 14.21 -7.62 -24.74
CA ASP A 152 15.41 -8.31 -24.27
C ASP A 152 16.60 -7.99 -25.17
N ASN A 153 17.80 -7.87 -24.61
CA ASN A 153 19.02 -7.49 -25.36
C ASN A 153 19.34 -8.42 -26.55
N GLU A 154 18.87 -9.66 -26.52
CA GLU A 154 19.08 -10.66 -27.58
C GLU A 154 18.06 -10.54 -28.73
N ASN A 155 16.99 -9.77 -28.54
CA ASN A 155 15.93 -9.59 -29.52
C ASN A 155 16.19 -8.39 -30.44
N PHE A 156 15.76 -8.51 -31.70
CA PHE A 156 15.74 -7.37 -32.64
C PHE A 156 14.83 -6.24 -32.14
N GLU A 157 15.17 -5.02 -32.52
CA GLU A 157 14.29 -3.87 -32.32
C GLU A 157 13.00 -4.06 -33.13
N LEU A 158 11.87 -3.68 -32.55
CA LEU A 158 10.58 -3.71 -33.23
C LEU A 158 10.14 -2.31 -33.63
N GLN A 159 9.68 -2.19 -34.87
CA GLN A 159 8.81 -1.12 -35.30
C GLN A 159 7.36 -1.61 -35.16
N ILE A 160 6.62 -0.99 -34.25
CA ILE A 160 5.20 -1.26 -33.97
C ILE A 160 4.37 -0.14 -34.59
N ARG A 161 3.44 -0.50 -35.47
CA ARG A 161 2.53 0.45 -36.12
C ARG A 161 1.10 -0.08 -36.09
N LEU A 162 0.17 0.78 -35.71
CA LEU A 162 -1.26 0.61 -35.81
C LEU A 162 -1.78 1.32 -37.06
N ARG A 163 -2.67 0.65 -37.80
CA ARG A 163 -3.35 1.22 -38.97
C ARG A 163 -4.82 1.46 -38.71
N TYR A 164 -5.26 2.69 -38.99
CA TYR A 164 -6.66 3.12 -39.00
C TYR A 164 -6.87 4.16 -40.10
N ASP A 165 -6.59 3.75 -41.33
CA ASP A 165 -6.59 4.63 -42.50
C ASP A 165 -8.00 4.78 -43.11
N SER A 166 -8.20 5.80 -43.95
CA SER A 166 -9.43 5.90 -44.74
C SER A 166 -9.59 4.66 -45.62
N ASN A 167 -10.83 4.19 -45.79
CA ASN A 167 -11.14 3.05 -46.65
C ASN A 167 -10.80 3.32 -48.14
N LEU A 168 -10.52 4.57 -48.51
CA LEU A 168 -10.07 4.98 -49.85
C LEU A 168 -8.55 4.91 -50.04
N ASP A 169 -7.78 5.01 -48.94
CA ASP A 169 -6.33 5.16 -48.96
C ASP A 169 -5.59 3.82 -48.72
N LYS A 170 -6.33 2.72 -48.58
CA LYS A 170 -5.78 1.39 -48.35
C LYS A 170 -5.31 0.71 -49.65
N PRO A 171 -4.35 -0.23 -49.58
CA PRO A 171 -3.97 -1.03 -50.74
C PRO A 171 -5.18 -1.76 -51.34
N THR A 172 -5.26 -1.85 -52.67
CA THR A 172 -6.39 -2.47 -53.38
C THR A 172 -6.62 -3.94 -52.99
N GLU A 173 -5.56 -4.62 -52.57
CA GLU A 173 -5.59 -6.02 -52.15
C GLU A 173 -5.90 -6.23 -50.66
N ASP A 174 -5.98 -5.15 -49.87
CA ASP A 174 -6.31 -5.26 -48.44
C ASP A 174 -7.84 -5.35 -48.27
N PRO A 175 -8.40 -6.48 -47.83
CA PRO A 175 -9.84 -6.64 -47.69
C PRO A 175 -10.40 -5.91 -46.47
N ASN A 176 -9.57 -5.44 -45.54
CA ASN A 176 -10.04 -4.87 -44.28
C ASN A 176 -10.70 -3.50 -44.49
N GLU A 177 -11.71 -3.19 -43.67
CA GLU A 177 -12.35 -1.88 -43.65
C GLU A 177 -11.99 -1.15 -42.36
N TYR A 178 -11.06 -0.21 -42.46
CA TYR A 178 -10.47 0.47 -41.31
C TYR A 178 -11.45 1.45 -40.67
N TRP A 179 -11.85 2.49 -41.40
CA TRP A 179 -12.81 3.49 -40.90
C TRP A 179 -14.22 2.94 -40.75
N LEU A 180 -14.93 3.45 -39.74
CA LEU A 180 -16.38 3.31 -39.63
C LEU A 180 -17.04 4.01 -40.82
N LYS A 181 -17.94 3.31 -41.50
CA LYS A 181 -18.71 3.86 -42.62
C LYS A 181 -20.10 3.26 -42.63
N TYR A 182 -21.07 4.06 -43.08
CA TYR A 182 -22.40 3.60 -43.38
C TYR A 182 -22.58 3.43 -44.89
N ASP A 183 -22.43 2.20 -45.39
CA ASP A 183 -22.51 1.94 -46.83
C ASP A 183 -23.09 0.56 -47.19
N ARG A 184 -23.18 0.27 -48.49
CA ARG A 184 -23.61 -1.03 -49.00
C ARG A 184 -22.60 -2.09 -48.64
N VAL A 185 -23.11 -3.28 -48.32
CA VAL A 185 -22.30 -4.45 -47.97
C VAL A 185 -21.93 -5.16 -49.25
N ILE A 186 -20.70 -5.67 -49.30
CA ILE A 186 -20.30 -6.59 -50.35
C ILE A 186 -20.78 -8.00 -49.97
N GLU A 187 -21.67 -8.57 -50.77
CA GLU A 187 -22.22 -9.92 -50.58
C GLU A 187 -21.69 -10.86 -51.65
N TYR A 188 -21.37 -12.10 -51.24
CA TYR A 188 -20.86 -13.13 -52.12
C TYR A 188 -21.92 -14.21 -52.33
N THR A 189 -22.28 -14.45 -53.59
CA THR A 189 -23.24 -15.49 -53.95
C THR A 189 -22.59 -16.50 -54.89
N LYS A 190 -22.81 -17.79 -54.66
CA LYS A 190 -22.38 -18.84 -55.58
C LYS A 190 -23.40 -18.98 -56.70
N GLU A 191 -23.11 -18.43 -57.86
CA GLU A 191 -23.89 -18.65 -59.08
C GLU A 191 -23.15 -19.65 -59.99
N ASN A 192 -23.79 -20.78 -60.30
CA ASN A 192 -23.23 -21.84 -61.16
C ASN A 192 -21.82 -22.32 -60.73
N GLY A 193 -21.55 -22.37 -59.42
CA GLY A 193 -20.26 -22.79 -58.87
C GLY A 193 -19.17 -21.70 -58.84
N ILE A 194 -19.45 -20.50 -59.35
CA ILE A 194 -18.54 -19.35 -59.33
C ILE A 194 -18.98 -18.38 -58.23
N LEU A 195 -18.06 -17.97 -57.37
CA LEU A 195 -18.28 -16.91 -56.39
C LEU A 195 -18.38 -15.57 -57.15
N LYS A 196 -19.55 -14.93 -57.09
CA LYS A 196 -19.75 -13.58 -57.60
C LYS A 196 -19.95 -12.61 -56.45
N GLU A 197 -19.32 -11.45 -56.61
CA GLU A 197 -19.44 -10.32 -55.70
C GLU A 197 -20.54 -9.37 -56.19
N HIS A 198 -21.43 -8.94 -55.30
CA HIS A 198 -22.38 -7.89 -55.60
C HIS A 198 -22.61 -6.99 -54.39
N ALA A 199 -22.89 -5.71 -54.64
CA ALA A 199 -23.25 -4.76 -53.58
C ALA A 199 -24.71 -5.00 -53.15
N SER A 200 -24.94 -5.04 -51.85
CA SER A 200 -26.25 -5.27 -51.28
C SER A 200 -27.23 -4.12 -51.56
N SER A 201 -28.53 -4.41 -51.49
CA SER A 201 -29.58 -3.41 -51.71
C SER A 201 -29.76 -2.46 -50.52
N TYR A 202 -29.24 -2.82 -49.35
CA TYR A 202 -29.33 -2.07 -48.10
C TYR A 202 -27.97 -1.51 -47.68
N LYS A 203 -27.98 -0.54 -46.76
CA LYS A 203 -26.76 -0.01 -46.15
C LYS A 203 -26.71 -0.37 -44.67
N LYS A 204 -25.52 -0.65 -44.15
CA LYS A 204 -25.27 -0.86 -42.72
C LYS A 204 -23.95 -0.21 -42.32
N LEU A 205 -23.76 -0.05 -41.02
CA LEU A 205 -22.43 0.21 -40.47
C LEU A 205 -21.57 -1.03 -40.64
N ASN A 206 -20.32 -0.84 -41.04
CA ASN A 206 -19.32 -1.89 -40.99
C ASN A 206 -18.78 -2.07 -39.56
N GLU A 207 -18.01 -3.14 -39.36
CA GLU A 207 -17.14 -3.28 -38.19
C GLU A 207 -15.79 -2.65 -38.52
N PRO A 208 -15.39 -1.55 -37.87
CA PRO A 208 -14.10 -0.92 -38.13
C PRO A 208 -12.94 -1.84 -37.77
N PHE A 209 -11.79 -1.57 -38.40
CA PHE A 209 -10.61 -2.40 -38.26
C PHE A 209 -9.41 -1.58 -37.82
N ILE A 210 -8.75 -1.97 -36.73
CA ILE A 210 -7.44 -1.45 -36.34
C ILE A 210 -6.42 -2.56 -36.52
N GLY A 211 -5.55 -2.41 -37.52
CA GLY A 211 -4.54 -3.40 -37.86
C GLY A 211 -3.25 -3.20 -37.07
N LEU A 212 -2.66 -4.30 -36.59
CA LEU A 212 -1.33 -4.31 -35.99
C LEU A 212 -0.27 -4.74 -37.02
N GLU A 213 0.68 -3.85 -37.30
CA GLU A 213 1.85 -4.12 -38.12
C GLU A 213 3.11 -4.09 -37.28
N ILE A 214 3.94 -5.13 -37.41
CA ILE A 214 5.22 -5.22 -36.72
C ILE A 214 6.31 -5.55 -37.73
N SER A 215 7.44 -4.84 -37.63
CA SER A 215 8.65 -5.14 -38.39
C SER A 215 9.87 -5.24 -37.47
N GLU A 216 10.78 -6.16 -37.76
CA GLU A 216 12.05 -6.31 -37.04
C GLU A 216 13.17 -5.56 -37.75
N LEU A 217 13.89 -4.70 -37.03
CA LEU A 217 15.10 -4.05 -37.54
C LEU A 217 16.23 -5.06 -37.64
N GLN A 218 16.66 -5.34 -38.86
CA GLN A 218 17.74 -6.27 -39.15
C GLN A 218 19.12 -5.61 -38.96
N PRO A 219 20.20 -6.38 -38.73
CA PRO A 219 21.54 -5.83 -38.54
C PRO A 219 22.07 -4.99 -39.72
N ASN A 220 21.54 -5.22 -40.93
CA ASN A 220 21.85 -4.45 -42.13
C ASN A 220 21.04 -3.14 -42.25
N GLY A 221 20.25 -2.78 -41.23
CA GLY A 221 19.39 -1.59 -41.21
C GLY A 221 18.05 -1.73 -41.94
N SER A 222 17.75 -2.89 -42.53
CA SER A 222 16.46 -3.12 -43.21
C SER A 222 15.38 -3.58 -42.24
N PHE A 223 14.12 -3.30 -42.56
CA PHE A 223 12.96 -3.78 -41.78
C PHE A 223 12.38 -5.04 -42.40
N ARG A 224 12.28 -6.10 -41.60
CA ARG A 224 11.58 -7.33 -41.99
C ARG A 224 10.17 -7.32 -41.42
N LYS A 225 9.17 -7.20 -42.28
CA LYS A 225 7.76 -7.24 -41.90
C LYS A 225 7.35 -8.62 -41.39
N ILE A 226 6.69 -8.66 -40.24
CA ILE A 226 6.10 -9.86 -39.64
C ILE A 226 4.62 -9.92 -40.05
N THR A 227 4.26 -10.90 -40.88
CA THR A 227 2.92 -11.00 -41.47
C THR A 227 1.85 -11.41 -40.48
N LYS A 228 2.18 -12.33 -39.56
CA LYS A 228 1.26 -12.81 -38.50
C LYS A 228 1.96 -12.78 -37.13
N PRO A 229 1.93 -11.64 -36.44
CA PRO A 229 2.61 -11.49 -35.15
C PRO A 229 2.17 -12.51 -34.10
N HIS A 230 0.86 -12.81 -34.02
CA HIS A 230 0.29 -13.74 -33.04
C HIS A 230 0.75 -15.20 -33.21
N THR A 231 1.21 -15.60 -34.40
CA THR A 231 1.81 -16.94 -34.62
C THR A 231 3.33 -16.95 -34.52
N TYR A 232 3.96 -15.80 -34.75
CA TYR A 232 5.42 -15.67 -34.83
C TYR A 232 6.06 -15.42 -33.47
N PHE A 233 5.42 -14.60 -32.63
CA PHE A 233 5.91 -14.26 -31.29
C PHE A 233 5.27 -15.15 -30.23
N ASN A 234 6.01 -15.41 -29.15
CA ASN A 234 5.46 -16.03 -27.96
C ASN A 234 4.56 -15.05 -27.19
N GLU A 235 3.78 -15.59 -26.25
CA GLU A 235 2.83 -14.82 -25.45
C GLU A 235 3.51 -13.69 -24.66
N ALA A 236 4.71 -13.93 -24.13
CA ALA A 236 5.48 -12.92 -23.41
C ALA A 236 5.81 -11.71 -24.29
N LYS A 237 6.27 -11.93 -25.52
CA LYS A 237 6.62 -10.85 -26.45
C LYS A 237 5.39 -10.14 -26.99
N LEU A 238 4.30 -10.86 -27.24
CA LEU A 238 3.00 -10.25 -27.58
C LEU A 238 2.54 -9.35 -26.43
N THR A 239 2.58 -9.83 -25.19
CA THR A 239 2.19 -9.08 -24.00
C THR A 239 3.01 -7.80 -23.84
N ALA A 240 4.32 -7.87 -24.04
CA ALA A 240 5.20 -6.70 -24.07
C ALA A 240 4.79 -5.67 -25.14
N ILE A 241 4.38 -6.12 -26.32
CA ILE A 241 3.90 -5.24 -27.40
C ILE A 241 2.57 -4.56 -27.01
N ALA A 242 1.62 -5.30 -26.44
CA ALA A 242 0.36 -4.73 -25.96
C ALA A 242 0.57 -3.71 -24.84
N LEU A 243 1.45 -4.01 -23.88
CA LEU A 243 1.84 -3.07 -22.83
C LEU A 243 2.46 -1.80 -23.42
N SER A 244 3.30 -1.93 -24.44
CA SER A 244 3.94 -0.78 -25.11
C SER A 244 2.92 0.10 -25.83
N ILE A 245 1.95 -0.52 -26.53
CA ILE A 245 0.81 0.19 -27.13
C ILE A 245 -0.02 0.91 -26.06
N ARG A 246 -0.26 0.26 -24.91
CA ARG A 246 -1.02 0.86 -23.81
C ARG A 246 -0.28 2.04 -23.19
N PHE A 247 0.99 1.87 -22.87
CA PHE A 247 1.80 2.90 -22.25
C PHE A 247 2.14 4.06 -23.20
N ALA A 248 2.04 3.87 -24.51
CA ALA A 248 2.15 4.95 -25.50
C ALA A 248 1.03 6.00 -25.38
N LEU A 249 -0.07 5.68 -24.69
CA LEU A 249 -1.12 6.64 -24.36
C LEU A 249 -0.73 7.56 -23.19
N LEU A 250 0.31 7.22 -22.42
CA LEU A 250 0.83 8.07 -21.37
C LEU A 250 1.65 9.19 -21.98
N ASN A 251 1.43 10.41 -21.51
CA ASN A 251 2.22 11.55 -21.93
C ASN A 251 3.45 11.68 -21.02
N LEU A 252 4.57 11.14 -21.47
CA LEU A 252 5.82 11.09 -20.72
C LEU A 252 6.72 12.32 -20.92
N ASP A 253 6.39 13.21 -21.86
CA ASP A 253 7.19 14.41 -22.17
C ASP A 253 6.80 15.61 -21.32
N LYS A 254 5.55 15.68 -20.87
CA LYS A 254 5.06 16.76 -19.99
C LYS A 254 5.52 16.55 -18.55
N PRO A 255 5.86 17.64 -17.82
CA PRO A 255 6.13 17.56 -16.40
C PRO A 255 4.90 17.10 -15.61
N ALA A 256 5.13 16.69 -14.36
CA ALA A 256 4.05 16.34 -13.44
C ALA A 256 3.09 17.52 -13.24
N ASP A 257 1.80 17.28 -13.47
CA ASP A 257 0.70 18.24 -13.41
C ASP A 257 -0.48 17.71 -12.57
N GLY A 258 -0.24 16.65 -11.78
CA GLY A 258 -1.26 16.01 -10.94
C GLY A 258 -1.91 14.77 -11.54
N ARG A 259 -1.52 14.35 -12.76
CA ARG A 259 -1.92 13.07 -13.37
C ARG A 259 -1.56 11.89 -12.47
N PHE A 260 -2.42 10.87 -12.47
CA PHE A 260 -2.20 9.63 -11.73
C PHE A 260 -2.39 8.38 -12.61
N LEU A 261 -1.76 7.28 -12.20
CA LEU A 261 -1.86 5.98 -12.84
C LEU A 261 -2.30 4.97 -11.77
N ALA A 262 -3.46 4.33 -11.97
CA ALA A 262 -3.97 3.30 -11.08
C ALA A 262 -3.90 1.93 -11.79
N LEU A 263 -3.19 0.99 -11.19
CA LEU A 263 -2.97 -0.35 -11.75
C LEU A 263 -3.56 -1.37 -10.78
N ASP A 264 -4.52 -2.18 -11.25
CA ASP A 264 -5.20 -3.17 -10.43
C ASP A 264 -4.96 -4.58 -10.98
N ASP A 265 -4.19 -5.38 -10.25
CA ASP A 265 -3.86 -6.79 -10.53
C ASP A 265 -3.29 -7.08 -11.93
N MET A 266 -2.91 -6.05 -12.68
CA MET A 266 -2.43 -6.16 -14.07
C MET A 266 -1.20 -7.05 -14.21
N LEU A 267 -0.39 -7.14 -13.15
CA LEU A 267 0.90 -7.82 -13.17
C LEU A 267 0.82 -9.31 -12.82
N ILE A 268 -0.33 -9.79 -12.37
CA ILE A 268 -0.51 -11.19 -11.91
C ILE A 268 -0.66 -12.13 -13.11
N SER A 269 -1.25 -11.66 -14.21
CA SER A 269 -1.33 -12.40 -15.47
C SER A 269 -0.05 -12.37 -16.29
N LEU A 270 0.96 -11.59 -15.88
CA LEU A 270 2.25 -11.51 -16.55
C LEU A 270 3.23 -12.57 -16.05
N ASP A 271 4.04 -13.09 -16.97
CA ASP A 271 5.25 -13.83 -16.64
C ASP A 271 6.24 -12.95 -15.84
N MET A 272 7.16 -13.60 -15.11
CA MET A 272 8.10 -12.90 -14.21
C MET A 272 9.04 -11.92 -14.94
N SER A 273 9.39 -12.18 -16.21
CA SER A 273 10.29 -11.33 -16.99
C SER A 273 9.60 -10.01 -17.35
N ASN A 274 8.39 -10.09 -17.90
CA ASN A 274 7.57 -8.92 -18.20
C ASN A 274 7.15 -8.18 -16.93
N ARG A 275 6.84 -8.89 -15.85
CA ARG A 275 6.55 -8.29 -14.55
C ARG A 275 7.69 -7.41 -14.06
N ALA A 276 8.93 -7.89 -14.13
CA ALA A 276 10.12 -7.10 -13.76
C ALA A 276 10.27 -5.84 -14.63
N LYS A 277 10.10 -5.99 -15.96
CA LYS A 277 10.17 -4.86 -16.91
C LYS A 277 9.10 -3.80 -16.65
N VAL A 278 7.87 -4.20 -16.34
CA VAL A 278 6.81 -3.24 -15.98
C VAL A 278 7.15 -2.51 -14.68
N VAL A 279 7.66 -3.22 -13.66
CA VAL A 279 8.10 -2.55 -12.41
C VAL A 279 9.16 -1.51 -12.70
N ASP A 280 10.19 -1.84 -13.48
CA ASP A 280 11.25 -0.91 -13.80
C ASP A 280 10.70 0.30 -14.62
N PHE A 281 9.76 0.08 -15.54
CA PHE A 281 9.05 1.17 -16.25
C PHE A 281 8.26 2.07 -15.29
N LEU A 282 7.45 1.50 -14.38
CA LEU A 282 6.65 2.26 -13.42
C LEU A 282 7.51 3.11 -12.49
N LEU A 283 8.66 2.58 -12.05
CA LEU A 283 9.62 3.32 -11.23
C LEU A 283 10.28 4.47 -12.01
N GLU A 284 10.51 4.33 -13.31
CA GLU A 284 11.10 5.41 -14.12
C GLU A 284 10.12 6.56 -14.37
N ILE A 285 8.81 6.30 -14.37
CA ILE A 285 7.78 7.33 -14.63
C ILE A 285 7.13 7.89 -13.35
N SER A 286 7.60 7.49 -12.16
CA SER A 286 6.96 7.87 -10.89
C SER A 286 7.15 9.36 -10.54
N ASP A 287 8.09 10.04 -11.19
CA ASP A 287 8.26 11.50 -11.13
C ASP A 287 7.23 12.26 -11.98
N LYS A 288 6.64 11.60 -12.99
CA LYS A 288 5.68 12.18 -13.94
C LYS A 288 4.23 11.89 -13.58
N TYR A 289 3.98 10.72 -12.98
CA TYR A 289 2.66 10.26 -12.61
C TYR A 289 2.62 9.85 -11.15
N LYS A 290 1.55 10.20 -10.44
CA LYS A 290 1.28 9.61 -9.12
C LYS A 290 0.76 8.18 -9.31
N ILE A 291 1.53 7.18 -8.88
CA ILE A 291 1.20 5.78 -9.14
C ILE A 291 0.51 5.15 -7.92
N TYR A 292 -0.64 4.52 -8.16
CA TYR A 292 -1.31 3.63 -7.22
C TYR A 292 -1.30 2.23 -7.79
N LEU A 293 -0.61 1.31 -7.11
CA LEU A 293 -0.47 -0.08 -7.53
C LEU A 293 -1.15 -0.98 -6.50
N PHE A 294 -2.17 -1.70 -6.94
CA PHE A 294 -2.92 -2.66 -6.13
C PHE A 294 -2.59 -4.07 -6.59
N THR A 295 -2.38 -4.96 -5.62
CA THR A 295 -2.11 -6.36 -5.89
C THR A 295 -2.59 -7.25 -4.74
N HIS A 296 -3.15 -8.42 -5.08
CA HIS A 296 -3.36 -9.49 -4.10
C HIS A 296 -2.19 -10.49 -4.02
N ASP A 297 -1.18 -10.37 -4.88
CA ASP A 297 0.01 -11.25 -4.89
C ASP A 297 1.05 -10.74 -3.89
N LYS A 298 1.16 -11.42 -2.74
CA LYS A 298 2.12 -11.10 -1.68
C LYS A 298 3.58 -11.15 -2.16
N MET A 299 3.93 -12.10 -3.03
CA MET A 299 5.31 -12.23 -3.51
C MET A 299 5.67 -11.05 -4.42
N PHE A 300 4.72 -10.64 -5.26
CA PHE A 300 4.88 -9.46 -6.09
C PHE A 300 4.96 -8.18 -5.25
N PHE A 301 4.12 -8.02 -4.22
CA PHE A 301 4.19 -6.90 -3.29
C PHE A 301 5.58 -6.79 -2.64
N GLU A 302 6.11 -7.89 -2.11
CA GLU A 302 7.44 -7.91 -1.50
C GLU A 302 8.57 -7.61 -2.50
N TYR A 303 8.45 -8.13 -3.73
CA TYR A 303 9.38 -7.82 -4.82
C TYR A 303 9.37 -6.31 -5.15
N PHE A 304 8.19 -5.72 -5.29
CA PHE A 304 8.04 -4.29 -5.58
C PHE A 304 8.58 -3.43 -4.44
N LYS A 305 8.18 -3.74 -3.19
CA LYS A 305 8.69 -3.09 -1.98
C LYS A 305 10.20 -3.18 -1.84
N HIS A 306 10.81 -4.28 -2.28
CA HIS A 306 12.26 -4.40 -2.31
C HIS A 306 12.90 -3.48 -3.37
N LYS A 307 12.33 -3.43 -4.59
CA LYS A 307 12.81 -2.56 -5.68
C LYS A 307 12.70 -1.07 -5.33
N THR A 308 11.67 -0.66 -4.60
CA THR A 308 11.46 0.74 -4.19
C THR A 308 12.43 1.22 -3.11
N LYS A 309 13.13 0.33 -2.39
CA LYS A 309 14.12 0.73 -1.36
C LYS A 309 15.23 1.66 -1.87
N ARG A 310 15.53 1.61 -3.18
CA ARG A 310 16.50 2.51 -3.84
C ARG A 310 15.97 3.93 -4.05
N TYR A 311 14.66 4.12 -3.95
CA TYR A 311 13.92 5.38 -4.15
C TYR A 311 13.40 5.89 -2.79
N GLN A 312 14.32 6.05 -1.83
CA GLN A 312 14.00 6.29 -0.42
C GLN A 312 13.04 7.50 -0.23
N GLY A 313 11.90 7.26 0.41
CA GLY A 313 10.92 8.30 0.78
C GLY A 313 9.82 8.59 -0.24
N GLU A 314 9.89 8.06 -1.46
CA GLU A 314 8.92 8.34 -2.52
C GLU A 314 7.74 7.36 -2.54
N TRP A 315 7.94 6.13 -2.05
CA TRP A 315 6.96 5.06 -2.11
C TRP A 315 6.44 4.67 -0.73
N VAL A 316 5.12 4.65 -0.60
CA VAL A 316 4.41 4.19 0.61
C VAL A 316 3.81 2.82 0.34
N CYS A 317 4.43 1.78 0.89
CA CYS A 317 3.93 0.41 0.80
C CYS A 317 3.07 0.08 2.03
N LYS A 318 1.78 -0.19 1.82
CA LYS A 318 0.85 -0.60 2.86
C LYS A 318 0.16 -1.90 2.45
N GLU A 319 -0.17 -2.71 3.45
CA GLU A 319 -0.94 -3.94 3.27
C GLU A 319 -2.30 -3.74 3.93
N ILE A 320 -3.37 -4.17 3.25
CA ILE A 320 -4.74 -4.09 3.74
C ILE A 320 -5.23 -5.52 3.95
N TYR A 321 -5.76 -5.79 5.13
CA TYR A 321 -6.33 -7.07 5.52
C TYR A 321 -7.76 -6.87 5.98
N MET A 322 -8.47 -7.98 6.15
CA MET A 322 -9.84 -7.99 6.65
C MET A 322 -9.88 -8.80 7.94
N ASP A 323 -10.59 -8.29 8.94
CA ASP A 323 -10.84 -9.02 10.19
C ASP A 323 -12.08 -9.94 10.08
N ASP A 324 -12.37 -10.68 11.15
CA ASP A 324 -13.53 -11.59 11.23
C ASP A 324 -14.87 -10.86 11.03
N GLY A 325 -14.93 -9.59 11.42
CA GLY A 325 -16.10 -8.72 11.26
C GLY A 325 -16.26 -8.18 9.84
N LYS A 326 -15.37 -8.55 8.91
CA LYS A 326 -15.26 -8.01 7.54
C LYS A 326 -14.91 -6.52 7.50
N THR A 327 -14.25 -6.01 8.53
CA THR A 327 -13.76 -4.64 8.57
C THR A 327 -12.35 -4.60 7.98
N PRO A 328 -12.09 -3.80 6.94
CA PRO A 328 -10.75 -3.66 6.39
C PRO A 328 -9.87 -2.87 7.36
N TYR A 329 -8.61 -3.29 7.51
CA TYR A 329 -7.62 -2.60 8.33
C TYR A 329 -6.25 -2.60 7.65
N ILE A 330 -5.46 -1.56 7.91
CA ILE A 330 -4.08 -1.46 7.42
C ILE A 330 -3.18 -2.19 8.42
N ARG A 331 -2.35 -3.11 7.92
CA ARG A 331 -1.36 -3.79 8.77
C ARG A 331 -0.30 -2.79 9.23
N ASN A 332 -0.11 -2.70 10.55
CA ASN A 332 1.07 -2.06 11.11
C ASN A 332 2.24 -3.06 11.10
N SER A 333 3.34 -2.69 10.45
CA SER A 333 4.58 -3.48 10.39
C SER A 333 5.79 -2.75 10.98
N GLU A 334 5.56 -1.62 11.65
CA GLU A 334 6.60 -0.72 12.16
C GLU A 334 7.17 -1.22 13.50
N ASP A 335 6.33 -1.81 14.35
CA ASP A 335 6.72 -2.33 15.66
C ASP A 335 6.21 -3.77 15.90
N TYR A 336 6.71 -4.42 16.95
CA TYR A 336 6.37 -5.81 17.27
C TYR A 336 4.92 -5.98 17.76
N LEU A 337 4.35 -5.00 18.47
CA LEU A 337 2.99 -5.08 19.00
C LEU A 337 1.93 -4.94 17.89
N GLY A 338 2.15 -4.02 16.94
CA GLY A 338 1.31 -3.87 15.75
C GLY A 338 1.38 -5.09 14.84
N GLN A 339 2.57 -5.71 14.69
CA GLN A 339 2.70 -6.98 13.99
C GLN A 339 1.96 -8.11 14.72
N ALA A 340 2.08 -8.20 16.05
CA ALA A 340 1.37 -9.19 16.84
C ALA A 340 -0.15 -9.03 16.72
N GLU A 341 -0.67 -7.80 16.79
CA GLU A 341 -2.08 -7.48 16.61
C GLU A 341 -2.61 -7.97 15.25
N HIS A 342 -1.82 -7.82 14.18
CA HIS A 342 -2.16 -8.38 12.88
C HIS A 342 -2.28 -9.91 12.93
N PHE A 343 -1.28 -10.62 13.46
CA PHE A 343 -1.33 -12.09 13.48
C PHE A 343 -2.40 -12.65 14.42
N ILE A 344 -2.77 -11.93 15.49
CA ILE A 344 -3.95 -12.25 16.31
C ILE A 344 -5.22 -12.19 15.47
N LYS A 345 -5.41 -11.12 14.68
CA LYS A 345 -6.54 -10.96 13.75
C LYS A 345 -6.54 -11.98 12.60
N GLN A 346 -5.42 -12.66 12.35
CA GLN A 346 -5.32 -13.72 11.35
C GLN A 346 -5.34 -15.13 11.97
N HIS A 347 -5.59 -15.24 13.28
CA HIS A 347 -5.60 -16.49 14.06
C HIS A 347 -4.25 -17.24 14.08
N GLU A 348 -3.15 -16.55 13.81
CA GLU A 348 -1.79 -17.09 13.79
C GLU A 348 -1.10 -16.85 15.13
N TYR A 349 -1.62 -17.50 16.18
CA TYR A 349 -1.26 -17.19 17.58
C TYR A 349 0.19 -17.52 17.95
N GLU A 350 0.81 -18.51 17.30
CA GLU A 350 2.23 -18.83 17.51
C GLU A 350 3.13 -17.68 17.03
N ILE A 351 2.83 -17.14 15.85
CA ILE A 351 3.57 -16.01 15.28
C ILE A 351 3.35 -14.76 16.16
N ALA A 352 2.11 -14.50 16.56
CA ALA A 352 1.78 -13.42 17.48
C ALA A 352 2.56 -13.56 18.81
N GLY A 353 2.55 -14.74 19.44
CA GLY A 353 3.27 -14.99 20.70
C GLY A 353 4.76 -14.73 20.61
N ASN A 354 5.40 -15.10 19.49
CA ASN A 354 6.82 -14.81 19.26
C ASN A 354 7.09 -13.29 19.14
N LEU A 355 6.21 -12.56 18.44
CA LEU A 355 6.31 -11.10 18.32
C LEU A 355 6.06 -10.40 19.67
N LEU A 356 5.07 -10.85 20.45
CA LEU A 356 4.82 -10.38 21.81
C LEU A 356 6.04 -10.63 22.71
N ARG A 357 6.73 -11.76 22.56
CA ARG A 357 7.98 -12.03 23.30
C ARG A 357 9.06 -11.01 22.97
N LYS A 358 9.29 -10.75 21.68
CA LYS A 358 10.26 -9.74 21.23
C LYS A 358 9.90 -8.34 21.74
N ALA A 359 8.60 -8.01 21.75
CA ALA A 359 8.11 -6.77 22.34
C ALA A 359 8.39 -6.71 23.85
N ALA A 360 8.13 -7.79 24.59
CA ALA A 360 8.39 -7.87 26.03
C ALA A 360 9.89 -7.67 26.36
N GLU A 361 10.79 -8.33 25.62
CA GLU A 361 12.23 -8.17 25.77
C GLU A 361 12.66 -6.71 25.48
N LEU A 362 12.14 -6.10 24.41
CA LEU A 362 12.42 -4.70 24.07
C LEU A 362 11.94 -3.73 25.17
N LEU A 363 10.71 -3.90 25.65
CA LEU A 363 10.13 -3.05 26.69
C LEU A 363 10.91 -3.17 28.02
N CYS A 364 11.28 -4.39 28.42
CA CYS A 364 12.12 -4.59 29.61
C CYS A 364 13.47 -3.88 29.47
N ASN A 365 14.11 -3.96 28.30
CA ASN A 365 15.39 -3.28 28.05
C ASN A 365 15.26 -1.75 28.07
N ASN A 366 14.16 -1.20 27.57
CA ASN A 366 13.92 0.24 27.63
C ASN A 366 13.66 0.72 29.07
N PHE A 367 12.89 -0.06 29.84
CA PHE A 367 12.57 0.24 31.24
C PHE A 367 13.81 0.18 32.16
N LEU A 368 14.63 -0.87 32.02
CA LEU A 368 15.76 -1.13 32.90
C LEU A 368 17.03 -0.35 32.55
N PRO A 369 17.79 0.14 33.54
CA PRO A 369 19.16 0.62 33.28
C PRO A 369 20.08 -0.53 32.86
N ALA A 370 21.15 -0.24 32.11
CA ALA A 370 22.02 -1.24 31.51
C ALA A 370 22.55 -2.27 32.54
N LYS A 371 22.91 -1.83 33.75
CA LYS A 371 23.38 -2.71 34.83
C LYS A 371 22.32 -3.74 35.29
N TRP A 372 21.05 -3.41 35.17
CA TRP A 372 19.93 -4.27 35.55
C TRP A 372 19.57 -5.26 34.44
N GLN A 373 20.14 -5.13 33.25
CA GLN A 373 19.95 -6.07 32.14
C GLN A 373 20.97 -7.22 32.16
N LEU A 374 21.88 -7.22 33.12
CA LEU A 374 22.99 -8.18 33.23
C LEU A 374 22.88 -9.07 34.47
N SER A 375 23.39 -10.30 34.35
CA SER A 375 23.59 -11.23 35.47
C SER A 375 24.79 -10.81 36.33
N THR A 376 24.99 -11.49 37.45
CA THR A 376 26.17 -11.34 38.31
C THR A 376 27.49 -11.64 37.60
N GLU A 377 27.45 -12.43 36.53
CA GLU A 377 28.58 -12.76 35.67
C GLU A 377 28.69 -11.82 34.45
N TYR A 378 27.96 -10.71 34.44
CA TYR A 378 27.92 -9.74 33.33
C TYR A 378 27.40 -10.32 32.00
N SER A 379 26.57 -11.36 32.05
CA SER A 379 25.89 -11.92 30.88
C SER A 379 24.51 -11.30 30.69
N LYS A 380 23.99 -11.24 29.45
CA LYS A 380 22.64 -10.72 29.19
C LYS A 380 21.60 -11.64 29.82
N LEU A 381 20.62 -11.05 30.51
CA LEU A 381 19.51 -11.80 31.09
C LEU A 381 18.55 -12.30 30.00
N ASP A 382 17.94 -13.45 30.26
CA ASP A 382 16.79 -13.93 29.50
C ASP A 382 15.52 -13.15 29.90
N LEU A 383 14.40 -13.42 29.22
CA LEU A 383 13.13 -12.73 29.50
C LEU A 383 12.67 -12.93 30.97
N ASN A 384 12.94 -14.09 31.58
CA ASN A 384 12.63 -14.31 32.99
C ASN A 384 13.44 -13.36 33.88
N GLY A 385 14.76 -13.32 33.71
CA GLY A 385 15.64 -12.44 34.47
C GLY A 385 15.31 -10.96 34.27
N LEU A 386 14.99 -10.57 33.03
CA LEU A 386 14.55 -9.21 32.71
C LEU A 386 13.27 -8.83 33.47
N ILE A 387 12.21 -9.66 33.42
CA ILE A 387 10.94 -9.37 34.11
C ILE A 387 11.14 -9.30 35.63
N GLN A 388 11.90 -10.23 36.20
CA GLN A 388 12.18 -10.20 37.65
C GLN A 388 12.97 -8.94 38.05
N ASN A 389 13.90 -8.49 37.21
CA ASN A 389 14.61 -7.24 37.45
C ASN A 389 13.73 -6.00 37.23
N CYS A 390 12.82 -6.00 36.26
CA CYS A 390 11.83 -4.92 36.11
C CYS A 390 10.98 -4.78 37.37
N LYS A 391 10.45 -5.90 37.88
CA LYS A 391 9.66 -5.93 39.13
C LYS A 391 10.45 -5.36 40.29
N ARG A 392 11.66 -5.91 40.55
CA ARG A 392 12.51 -5.44 41.66
C ARG A 392 12.92 -3.98 41.50
N TYR A 393 13.28 -3.54 40.30
CA TYR A 393 13.66 -2.16 40.05
C TYR A 393 12.50 -1.19 40.28
N ALA A 394 11.27 -1.57 39.89
CA ALA A 394 10.07 -0.79 40.13
C ALA A 394 9.77 -0.68 41.63
N GLU A 395 9.73 -1.81 42.34
CA GLU A 395 9.52 -1.87 43.80
C GLU A 395 10.55 -1.02 44.55
N GLU A 396 11.83 -1.18 44.20
CA GLU A 396 12.91 -0.47 44.87
C GLU A 396 12.99 1.02 44.49
N SER A 397 12.34 1.42 43.40
CA SER A 397 12.14 2.81 42.99
C SER A 397 10.86 3.43 43.57
N GLU A 398 10.17 2.71 44.46
CA GLU A 398 8.93 3.15 45.11
C GLU A 398 7.74 3.31 44.14
N LEU A 399 7.70 2.55 43.03
CA LEU A 399 6.47 2.38 42.25
C LEU A 399 5.47 1.53 43.04
N ASN A 400 4.24 2.04 43.19
CA ASN A 400 3.21 1.39 43.99
C ASN A 400 2.51 0.25 43.26
N ASP A 401 2.31 0.37 41.94
CA ASP A 401 1.65 -0.65 41.13
C ASP A 401 2.68 -1.44 40.31
N ILE A 402 2.83 -2.72 40.65
CA ILE A 402 3.74 -3.66 39.98
C ILE A 402 2.98 -4.79 39.28
N THR A 403 1.65 -4.72 39.23
CA THR A 403 0.77 -5.78 38.70
C THR A 403 1.12 -6.14 37.26
N ILE A 404 1.45 -5.15 36.42
CA ILE A 404 1.91 -5.34 35.04
C ILE A 404 3.06 -6.35 34.95
N PHE A 405 4.03 -6.31 35.86
CA PHE A 405 5.18 -7.23 35.85
C PHE A 405 4.80 -8.64 36.32
N GLU A 406 3.82 -8.75 37.22
CA GLU A 406 3.29 -10.04 37.70
C GLU A 406 2.47 -10.74 36.62
N GLU A 407 1.60 -10.00 35.94
CA GLU A 407 0.86 -10.47 34.76
C GLU A 407 1.80 -10.88 33.64
N LEU A 408 2.81 -10.06 33.34
CA LEU A 408 3.79 -10.37 32.30
C LEU A 408 4.60 -11.65 32.62
N ASP A 409 4.94 -11.92 33.89
CA ASP A 409 5.59 -13.18 34.28
C ASP A 409 4.66 -14.40 34.10
N SER A 410 3.35 -14.22 34.30
CA SER A 410 2.35 -15.25 34.00
C SER A 410 2.35 -15.59 32.50
N PHE A 411 2.22 -14.58 31.64
CA PHE A 411 2.24 -14.77 30.19
C PHE A 411 3.56 -15.31 29.67
N ARG A 412 4.69 -14.97 30.31
CA ARG A 412 5.99 -15.55 29.95
C ARG A 412 5.96 -17.07 29.95
N LYS A 413 5.31 -17.69 30.95
CA LYS A 413 5.30 -19.15 31.13
C LYS A 413 4.45 -19.88 30.10
N PHE A 414 3.32 -19.30 29.70
CA PHE A 414 2.29 -20.00 28.90
C PHE A 414 2.15 -19.50 27.46
N ILE A 415 2.62 -18.28 27.16
CA ILE A 415 2.52 -17.68 25.82
C ILE A 415 3.90 -17.39 25.24
N LEU A 416 4.71 -16.56 25.92
CA LEU A 416 5.92 -15.98 25.32
C LEU A 416 7.04 -17.01 25.14
N ASN A 417 7.36 -17.77 26.20
CA ASN A 417 8.36 -18.82 26.12
C ASN A 417 7.91 -19.99 25.21
N PRO A 418 6.67 -20.51 25.34
CA PRO A 418 6.19 -21.58 24.47
C PRO A 418 6.13 -21.23 22.99
N ALA A 419 5.86 -19.97 22.61
CA ALA A 419 5.86 -19.56 21.20
C ALA A 419 7.27 -19.43 20.58
N SER A 420 8.33 -19.60 21.38
CA SER A 420 9.73 -19.42 20.93
C SER A 420 10.64 -20.61 21.20
N HIS A 421 10.21 -21.57 22.02
CA HIS A 421 10.97 -22.75 22.36
C HIS A 421 10.23 -24.01 21.91
N ASP A 422 10.96 -24.92 21.27
CA ASP A 422 10.46 -26.20 20.71
C ASP A 422 9.85 -27.15 21.76
N SER A 423 10.07 -26.87 23.05
CA SER A 423 9.81 -27.80 24.15
C SER A 423 8.43 -27.67 24.82
N TYR A 424 7.49 -26.88 24.27
CA TYR A 424 6.19 -26.62 24.91
C TYR A 424 5.02 -26.68 23.91
N ASP A 425 4.33 -27.83 23.84
CA ASP A 425 3.01 -27.98 23.18
C ASP A 425 1.89 -27.38 24.05
N ILE A 426 1.94 -26.06 24.28
CA ILE A 426 0.88 -25.31 24.95
C ILE A 426 0.02 -24.66 23.87
N ILE A 427 -1.26 -25.03 23.83
CA ILE A 427 -2.26 -24.40 22.96
C ILE A 427 -2.42 -22.94 23.40
N LYS A 428 -2.27 -21.98 22.48
CA LYS A 428 -2.52 -20.57 22.74
C LYS A 428 -3.96 -20.23 22.36
N TYR A 429 -4.75 -19.80 23.35
CA TYR A 429 -6.09 -19.32 23.09
C TYR A 429 -6.08 -17.83 22.74
N ARG A 430 -6.93 -17.43 21.79
CA ARG A 430 -7.04 -16.03 21.33
C ARG A 430 -7.10 -15.03 22.47
N TYR A 431 -8.00 -15.27 23.43
CA TYR A 431 -8.23 -14.41 24.58
C TYR A 431 -6.96 -14.17 25.40
N GLU A 432 -6.17 -15.22 25.69
CA GLU A 432 -4.94 -15.10 26.48
C GLU A 432 -3.86 -14.30 25.72
N VAL A 433 -3.78 -14.47 24.40
CA VAL A 433 -2.85 -13.72 23.55
C VAL A 433 -3.27 -12.24 23.44
N GLU A 434 -4.57 -11.97 23.37
CA GLU A 434 -5.13 -10.61 23.40
C GLU A 434 -4.88 -9.92 24.75
N GLU A 435 -5.05 -10.63 25.87
CA GLU A 435 -4.70 -10.12 27.20
C GLU A 435 -3.20 -9.82 27.31
N CYS A 436 -2.34 -10.72 26.81
CA CYS A 436 -0.90 -10.48 26.79
C CYS A 436 -0.52 -9.25 25.96
N LEU A 437 -1.16 -9.05 24.78
CA LEU A 437 -1.01 -7.84 23.99
C LEU A 437 -1.46 -6.59 24.78
N PHE A 438 -2.58 -6.67 25.50
CA PHE A 438 -3.07 -5.57 26.33
C PHE A 438 -2.10 -5.21 27.45
N THR A 439 -1.61 -6.18 28.22
CA THR A 439 -0.61 -5.96 29.29
C THR A 439 0.67 -5.35 28.72
N LEU A 440 1.13 -5.77 27.54
CA LEU A 440 2.30 -5.18 26.89
C LEU A 440 2.06 -3.76 26.37
N LYS A 441 0.86 -3.43 25.89
CA LYS A 441 0.48 -2.04 25.55
C LYS A 441 0.45 -1.17 26.80
N SER A 442 -0.05 -1.67 27.93
CA SER A 442 0.00 -0.98 29.22
C SER A 442 1.43 -0.78 29.72
N PHE A 443 2.32 -1.77 29.52
CA PHE A 443 3.75 -1.59 29.82
C PHE A 443 4.41 -0.55 28.89
N GLN A 444 4.08 -0.55 27.59
CA GLN A 444 4.59 0.46 26.66
C GLN A 444 4.17 1.90 27.03
N ALA A 445 3.02 2.05 27.70
CA ALA A 445 2.53 3.35 28.17
C ALA A 445 3.26 3.90 29.40
N ILE A 446 4.17 3.13 30.03
CA ILE A 446 5.01 3.64 31.12
C ILE A 446 6.10 4.54 30.53
N GLU A 447 6.06 5.82 30.86
CA GLU A 447 7.07 6.80 30.45
C GLU A 447 8.32 6.62 31.32
N VAL A 448 9.50 6.54 30.67
CA VAL A 448 10.79 6.39 31.33
C VAL A 448 11.77 7.38 30.71
N ASP A 449 11.93 8.52 31.37
CA ASP A 449 12.76 9.62 30.89
C ASP A 449 14.07 9.71 31.65
N SER A 450 15.13 10.09 30.94
CA SER A 450 16.42 10.39 31.57
C SER A 450 16.29 11.67 32.41
N PHE A 451 16.83 11.68 33.62
CA PHE A 451 16.64 12.79 34.56
C PHE A 451 17.94 13.37 35.11
N LEU A 452 18.68 12.62 35.93
CA LEU A 452 19.97 13.07 36.46
C LEU A 452 21.07 12.10 36.08
N GLU A 453 22.10 12.62 35.41
CA GLU A 453 23.18 11.80 34.86
C GLU A 453 24.21 11.41 35.93
N TYR A 454 24.93 10.33 35.67
CA TYR A 454 26.12 9.92 36.41
C TYR A 454 27.06 11.11 36.66
N GLY A 455 27.56 11.21 37.90
CA GLY A 455 28.49 12.25 38.31
C GLY A 455 27.85 13.59 38.69
N THR A 456 26.53 13.75 38.48
CA THR A 456 25.79 14.92 38.96
C THR A 456 25.97 15.07 40.48
N LYS A 457 26.17 16.31 40.93
CA LYS A 457 26.39 16.61 42.35
C LYS A 457 25.19 17.35 42.91
N LEU A 458 24.64 16.83 44.00
CA LEU A 458 23.48 17.39 44.68
C LEU A 458 23.83 17.82 46.10
N SER A 459 23.07 18.75 46.66
CA SER A 459 23.20 19.10 48.08
C SER A 459 21.90 19.56 48.72
N PHE A 460 21.80 19.36 50.03
CA PHE A 460 20.75 19.96 50.86
C PHE A 460 21.23 20.15 52.30
N GLU A 461 20.54 20.99 53.07
CA GLU A 461 20.89 21.31 54.45
C GLU A 461 19.69 21.15 55.39
N LEU A 462 19.90 20.50 56.52
CA LEU A 462 18.92 20.31 57.59
C LEU A 462 19.50 20.74 58.94
N LYS A 463 18.62 21.02 59.92
CA LYS A 463 18.99 21.32 61.30
C LYS A 463 18.31 20.35 62.26
N THR A 464 18.93 20.06 63.40
CA THR A 464 18.31 19.28 64.47
C THR A 464 17.35 20.12 65.32
N PRO A 465 16.34 19.49 65.96
CA PRO A 465 15.40 20.20 66.83
C PRO A 465 16.04 20.78 68.10
N LEU A 466 15.36 21.73 68.74
CA LEU A 466 15.72 22.21 70.08
C LEU A 466 15.81 21.05 71.10
N PRO A 467 16.72 21.12 72.09
CA PRO A 467 17.57 22.28 72.45
C PRO A 467 18.93 22.33 71.74
N ASN A 468 19.36 21.24 71.08
CA ASN A 468 20.68 21.16 70.44
C ASN A 468 20.53 21.39 68.93
N ILE A 469 20.67 22.63 68.48
CA ILE A 469 20.62 22.98 67.05
C ILE A 469 22.01 22.75 66.44
N GLU A 470 22.12 21.70 65.64
CA GLU A 470 23.28 21.35 64.83
C GLU A 470 22.89 21.42 63.35
N LYS A 471 23.77 21.97 62.52
CA LYS A 471 23.58 22.08 61.07
C LYS A 471 24.23 20.89 60.37
N TYR A 472 23.46 20.23 59.51
CA TYR A 472 23.92 19.10 58.68
C TYR A 472 23.77 19.48 57.21
N LYS A 473 24.89 19.51 56.47
CA LYS A 473 24.90 19.62 55.00
C LYS A 473 25.23 18.26 54.39
N PHE A 474 24.41 17.83 53.45
CA PHE A 474 24.58 16.60 52.70
C PHE A 474 25.11 16.96 51.31
N GLU A 475 26.25 16.41 50.93
CA GLU A 475 26.81 16.51 49.58
C GLU A 475 26.74 15.13 48.95
N ILE A 476 26.06 15.02 47.80
CA ILE A 476 25.78 13.76 47.11
C ILE A 476 26.40 13.80 45.72
N ILE A 477 26.95 12.68 45.27
CA ILE A 477 27.44 12.45 43.90
C ILE A 477 26.73 11.21 43.39
N LEU A 478 26.06 11.33 42.24
CA LEU A 478 25.36 10.20 41.62
C LEU A 478 26.37 9.24 41.00
N CYS A 479 26.24 7.95 41.29
CA CYS A 479 27.07 6.88 40.74
C CYS A 479 26.33 6.04 39.68
N ASP A 480 25.11 6.44 39.34
CA ASP A 480 24.27 5.90 38.27
C ASP A 480 23.48 7.04 37.64
N ASP A 481 22.93 6.79 36.45
CA ASP A 481 21.89 7.64 35.88
C ASP A 481 20.56 7.37 36.59
N PHE A 482 19.86 8.45 36.95
CA PHE A 482 18.53 8.43 37.52
C PHE A 482 17.52 8.80 36.45
N ARG A 483 16.35 8.18 36.52
CA ARG A 483 15.25 8.32 35.56
C ARG A 483 13.99 8.77 36.27
N VAL A 484 13.14 9.50 35.56
CA VAL A 484 11.75 9.71 35.96
C VAL A 484 10.94 8.58 35.35
N ILE A 485 10.18 7.88 36.18
CA ILE A 485 9.30 6.80 35.77
C ILE A 485 7.87 7.23 36.08
N LYS A 486 7.00 7.22 35.09
CA LYS A 486 5.60 7.64 35.22
C LYS A 486 4.67 6.59 34.62
N GLN A 487 3.82 6.03 35.47
CA GLN A 487 2.73 5.16 35.03
C GLN A 487 1.52 6.02 34.62
N PRO A 488 0.65 5.51 33.71
CA PRO A 488 -0.60 6.17 33.40
C PRO A 488 -1.39 6.50 34.66
N ASP A 489 -1.87 7.74 34.77
CA ASP A 489 -2.67 8.24 35.90
C ASP A 489 -1.99 8.16 37.29
N ALA A 490 -0.66 8.03 37.35
CA ALA A 490 0.12 8.01 38.59
C ALA A 490 1.12 9.17 38.67
N GLU A 491 1.48 9.54 39.91
CA GLU A 491 2.55 10.51 40.16
C GLU A 491 3.91 9.93 39.71
N PRO A 492 4.77 10.75 39.06
CA PRO A 492 6.10 10.33 38.66
C PRO A 492 6.97 10.00 39.87
N VAL A 493 7.80 8.98 39.74
CA VAL A 493 8.80 8.62 40.74
C VAL A 493 10.20 8.71 40.15
N ILE A 494 11.16 9.08 40.99
CA ILE A 494 12.58 9.07 40.62
C ILE A 494 13.15 7.71 40.97
N SER A 495 13.80 7.10 39.99
CA SER A 495 14.32 5.76 40.11
C SER A 495 15.36 5.59 41.22
N LYS A 496 15.57 4.35 41.64
CA LYS A 496 16.69 4.00 42.53
C LYS A 496 18.03 4.06 41.78
N GLY A 497 19.06 4.50 42.49
CA GLY A 497 20.43 4.44 42.03
C GLY A 497 21.44 4.44 43.17
N MET A 498 22.69 4.20 42.83
CA MET A 498 23.81 4.29 43.75
C MET A 498 24.26 5.75 43.86
N ILE A 499 24.51 6.17 45.10
CA ILE A 499 25.04 7.49 45.42
C ILE A 499 26.24 7.35 46.34
N ASN A 500 27.20 8.23 46.16
CA ASN A 500 28.21 8.53 47.17
C ASN A 500 27.82 9.83 47.87
N TYR A 501 27.93 9.89 49.19
CA TYR A 501 27.57 11.09 49.94
C TYR A 501 28.53 11.37 51.09
N ARG A 502 28.62 12.64 51.47
CA ARG A 502 29.32 13.13 52.65
C ARG A 502 28.37 13.97 53.48
N VAL A 503 28.41 13.78 54.79
CA VAL A 503 27.66 14.58 55.75
C VAL A 503 28.62 15.53 56.46
N ILE A 504 28.35 16.83 56.40
CA ILE A 504 29.11 17.88 57.06
C ILE A 504 28.30 18.37 58.25
N LYS A 505 28.81 18.16 59.46
CA LYS A 505 28.16 18.53 60.72
C LYS A 505 28.84 19.78 61.28
N ASN A 506 28.13 20.90 61.39
CA ASN A 506 28.67 22.18 61.87
C ASN A 506 30.02 22.52 61.22
N GLU A 507 30.08 22.45 59.89
CA GLU A 507 31.29 22.69 59.06
C GLU A 507 32.39 21.63 59.17
N ILE A 508 32.22 20.58 59.99
CA ILE A 508 33.16 19.47 60.10
C ILE A 508 32.77 18.37 59.10
N PRO A 509 33.58 18.09 58.07
CA PRO A 509 33.27 17.07 57.07
C PRO A 509 33.45 15.66 57.65
N GLY A 510 32.43 14.81 57.47
CA GLY A 510 32.53 13.38 57.72
C GLY A 510 33.20 12.60 56.59
N ASN A 511 33.31 11.28 56.77
CA ASN A 511 33.79 10.36 55.74
C ASN A 511 32.78 10.23 54.59
N ILE A 512 33.29 9.92 53.40
CA ILE A 512 32.44 9.54 52.25
C ILE A 512 31.82 8.17 52.53
N GLN A 513 30.54 8.04 52.25
CA GLN A 513 29.75 6.82 52.37
C GLN A 513 29.04 6.53 51.04
N SER A 514 28.60 5.29 50.85
CA SER A 514 27.83 4.88 49.68
C SER A 514 26.47 4.35 50.10
N ALA A 515 25.45 4.60 49.31
CA ALA A 515 24.12 4.05 49.50
C ALA A 515 23.50 3.71 48.14
N ASN A 516 22.67 2.67 48.11
CA ASN A 516 21.86 2.33 46.94
C ASN A 516 20.39 2.60 47.31
N THR A 517 19.87 3.75 46.91
CA THR A 517 18.61 4.33 47.42
C THR A 517 17.97 5.25 46.37
N THR A 518 16.69 5.56 46.52
CA THR A 518 16.09 6.71 45.82
C THR A 518 16.54 8.01 46.50
N ILE A 519 16.56 9.10 45.72
CA ILE A 519 16.85 10.44 46.23
C ILE A 519 15.81 10.85 47.27
N LYS A 520 14.53 10.57 47.00
CA LYS A 520 13.41 10.80 47.91
C LYS A 520 13.60 10.11 49.26
N LYS A 521 13.84 8.79 49.27
CA LYS A 521 14.04 8.04 50.51
C LYS A 521 15.24 8.54 51.31
N PHE A 522 16.32 8.89 50.62
CA PHE A 522 17.50 9.46 51.28
C PHE A 522 17.16 10.78 51.97
N TYR A 523 16.41 11.66 51.31
CA TYR A 523 15.94 12.90 51.91
C TYR A 523 14.98 12.66 53.06
N ASP A 524 13.92 11.88 52.86
CA ASP A 524 12.85 11.62 53.84
C ASP A 524 13.41 11.07 55.16
N VAL A 525 14.35 10.12 55.09
CA VAL A 525 15.00 9.56 56.29
C VAL A 525 15.77 10.64 57.07
N ASN A 526 16.45 11.56 56.39
CA ASN A 526 17.20 12.62 57.06
C ASN A 526 16.28 13.77 57.52
N TYR A 527 15.29 14.15 56.71
CA TYR A 527 14.26 15.12 57.03
C TYR A 527 13.43 14.69 58.24
N SER A 528 13.15 13.39 58.40
CA SER A 528 12.43 12.82 59.57
C SER A 528 13.08 13.20 60.91
N LYS A 529 14.41 13.36 60.93
CA LYS A 529 15.22 13.67 62.11
C LYS A 529 15.48 15.18 62.29
N SER A 530 14.99 16.01 61.37
CA SER A 530 15.23 17.45 61.37
C SER A 530 14.21 18.24 62.20
N ASP A 531 14.48 19.53 62.38
CA ASP A 531 13.59 20.53 62.99
C ASP A 531 12.38 20.91 62.12
N LYS A 532 12.23 20.31 60.92
CA LYS A 532 11.12 20.57 59.98
C LYS A 532 11.04 22.01 59.48
N SER A 533 12.14 22.76 59.53
CA SER A 533 12.20 24.13 59.02
C SER A 533 12.31 24.24 57.50
N ARG A 534 12.74 23.16 56.82
CA ARG A 534 12.80 23.05 55.36
C ARG A 534 11.54 22.39 54.80
N SER A 535 11.32 22.51 53.49
CA SER A 535 10.19 21.85 52.83
C SER A 535 10.25 20.32 53.03
N PRO A 536 9.13 19.65 53.32
CA PRO A 536 9.08 18.19 53.32
C PRO A 536 9.25 17.61 51.91
N ASP A 537 9.02 18.41 50.88
CA ASP A 537 9.20 18.00 49.50
C ASP A 537 10.68 18.08 49.10
N TYR A 538 11.23 16.93 48.78
CA TYR A 538 12.63 16.75 48.39
C TYR A 538 12.95 17.41 47.04
N LEU A 539 11.97 17.51 46.13
CA LEU A 539 12.16 18.14 44.81
C LEU A 539 12.52 19.61 44.92
N ASN A 540 11.91 20.28 45.91
CA ASN A 540 12.15 21.70 46.21
C ASN A 540 13.36 21.92 47.14
N SER A 541 13.83 20.88 47.83
CA SER A 541 14.81 21.01 48.91
C SER A 541 16.23 20.60 48.50
N ILE A 542 16.35 19.72 47.50
CA ILE A 542 17.63 19.25 47.00
C ILE A 542 18.04 20.10 45.80
N ILE A 543 19.24 20.64 45.86
CA ILE A 543 19.80 21.54 44.85
C ILE A 543 20.86 20.82 44.03
N GLU A 544 20.83 20.97 42.72
CA GLU A 544 21.90 20.54 41.82
C GLU A 544 23.02 21.59 41.80
N LEU A 545 24.25 21.19 42.15
CA LEU A 545 25.32 22.13 42.47
C LEU A 545 25.90 22.89 41.27
N ARG A 546 25.58 22.47 40.03
CA ARG A 546 26.09 23.12 38.83
C ARG A 546 25.17 24.26 38.39
N THR A 547 23.86 24.04 38.42
CA THR A 547 22.85 25.04 38.06
C THR A 547 22.40 25.89 39.25
N GLU A 548 22.61 25.41 40.48
CA GLU A 548 22.07 25.98 41.71
C GLU A 548 20.54 25.98 41.78
N GLU A 549 19.88 25.16 40.96
CA GLU A 549 18.43 25.01 40.96
C GLU A 549 17.95 23.79 41.77
N PRO A 550 16.73 23.84 42.35
CA PRO A 550 16.10 22.66 42.93
C PRO A 550 15.88 21.58 41.86
N ILE A 551 16.09 20.31 42.21
CA ILE A 551 15.93 19.22 41.24
C ILE A 551 14.52 19.13 40.64
N GLY A 552 13.51 19.66 41.34
CA GLY A 552 12.15 19.79 40.82
C GLY A 552 12.02 20.69 39.57
N SER A 553 12.97 21.60 39.30
CA SER A 553 12.95 22.43 38.09
C SER A 553 13.22 21.64 36.81
N PHE A 554 13.77 20.43 36.93
CA PHE A 554 14.10 19.56 35.81
C PHE A 554 12.98 18.55 35.46
N ILE A 555 11.94 18.46 36.29
CA ILE A 555 10.77 17.59 36.04
C ILE A 555 9.74 18.44 35.30
N LEU A 556 9.61 18.21 33.98
CA LEU A 556 8.61 18.86 33.13
C LEU A 556 7.22 18.23 33.27
#